data_AF-S3BMJ4-F1
#
_entry.id   AF-S3BMJ4-F1
#
_cell.length_a   1.000
_cell.length_b   1.000
_cell.length_c   1.000
_cell.angle_alpha   90.00
_cell.angle_beta   90.00
_cell.angle_gamma   90.00
#
_symmetry.space_group_name_H-M   'P 1'
#
loop_
_entity.id
_entity.type
_entity.pdbx_description
1 polymer ?
#
loop_
_entity_poly.entity_id
_entity_poly.type
_entity_poly.pdbx_seq_one_letter_code
_entity_poly.pdbx_strand_id
1 'polypeptide(L)'
;MPGLTPSPTAQPDVTVVGIGADGWSGLAGPSRRVLREADVLLGGARQLALLPAECAGERVTWPSPLRPAIPGLLAAHAGRRIVVLASGDPFHYGIARTLTELLPAPPRVLPHPSSVSYACARLGWALEECEVVSVVGRPVARIAAALHHGRRLLVLGAGADTPAEVAGLLRDRGFGASRMWVLEQLGGEREHIREGTALSWSQPPGDPLSIVAVACLRDPDGLRLGAVPGLPDAAYEHDGQLTKRYVRAATLAALAPAPGELLWDVGGGAGSVAVEWLRTHPACRAVTVERDAERASRIARNAERLGVPQLRVVTGTAPGALADLPTPDAVFIGGGLTAPGMLDACWEALPPGGRLVANTVTLESEALLADWYRRHGGELVRLAVAHGTPVGHFTGWRQAMPVTQWAVCKPGAPLAAASGGAASRDGEAAGRDAGGAGDAGNAADAGGPGTAGSPVPVTDAGAAGSPVTVTGTGAAGNPGADENPGTARNSGNAVGDEQ
;
A
#
# COMPACT_ATOMS: atom_id res chain seq x y z
N MET A 1 11.15 34.60 -51.77
CA MET A 1 11.70 33.58 -50.85
C MET A 1 10.88 33.62 -49.57
N PRO A 2 9.80 32.84 -49.43
CA PRO A 2 9.10 32.74 -48.16
C PRO A 2 9.92 31.86 -47.21
N GLY A 3 10.15 32.36 -46.00
CA GLY A 3 10.98 31.72 -44.98
C GLY A 3 10.42 30.39 -44.53
N LEU A 4 11.30 29.40 -44.41
CA LEU A 4 11.03 28.19 -43.66
C LEU A 4 10.79 28.58 -42.20
N THR A 5 9.56 28.36 -41.75
CA THR A 5 9.27 28.10 -40.35
C THR A 5 10.13 26.92 -39.88
N PRO A 6 10.78 26.99 -38.71
CA PRO A 6 11.48 25.83 -38.17
C PRO A 6 10.47 24.69 -37.96
N SER A 7 10.75 23.54 -38.57
CA SER A 7 10.01 22.30 -38.35
C SER A 7 9.91 21.99 -36.85
N PRO A 8 8.81 21.39 -36.38
CA PRO A 8 8.70 20.94 -34.99
C PRO A 8 9.91 20.07 -34.67
N THR A 9 10.64 20.42 -33.62
CA THR A 9 11.80 19.68 -33.12
C THR A 9 11.44 18.19 -33.06
N ALA A 10 12.14 17.37 -33.85
CA ALA A 10 11.91 15.93 -33.88
C ALA A 10 12.01 15.39 -32.46
N GLN A 11 10.90 14.89 -31.94
CA GLN A 11 10.84 14.34 -30.59
C GLN A 11 11.83 13.17 -30.48
N PRO A 12 12.48 12.98 -29.33
CA PRO A 12 13.38 11.85 -29.14
C PRO A 12 12.57 10.55 -29.24
N ASP A 13 12.84 9.75 -30.28
CA ASP A 13 12.28 8.41 -30.45
C ASP A 13 13.02 7.46 -29.48
N VAL A 14 12.45 7.32 -28.27
CA VAL A 14 13.00 6.47 -27.21
C VAL A 14 12.25 5.14 -27.21
N THR A 15 12.98 4.05 -27.49
CA THR A 15 12.48 2.69 -27.30
C THR A 15 13.13 2.05 -26.07
N VAL A 16 12.34 1.43 -25.20
CA VAL A 16 12.83 0.67 -24.04
C VAL A 16 12.72 -0.82 -24.32
N VAL A 17 13.83 -1.54 -24.19
CA VAL A 17 13.92 -2.99 -24.42
C VAL A 17 14.23 -3.69 -23.09
N GLY A 18 13.34 -4.59 -22.70
CA GLY A 18 13.60 -5.54 -21.61
C GLY A 18 14.67 -6.55 -21.99
N ILE A 19 15.61 -6.83 -21.07
CA ILE A 19 16.64 -7.87 -21.21
C ILE A 19 16.81 -8.61 -19.87
N GLY A 20 16.82 -9.94 -19.92
CA GLY A 20 17.01 -10.81 -18.75
C GLY A 20 18.48 -11.21 -18.54
N ALA A 21 18.70 -12.17 -17.62
CA ALA A 21 20.02 -12.76 -17.38
C ALA A 21 20.48 -13.70 -18.52
N ASP A 22 19.54 -14.18 -19.32
CA ASP A 22 19.71 -14.85 -20.61
C ASP A 22 20.32 -13.95 -21.70
N GLY A 23 20.36 -12.63 -21.50
CA GLY A 23 21.04 -11.70 -22.40
C GLY A 23 20.50 -11.75 -23.83
N TRP A 24 21.40 -11.66 -24.81
CA TRP A 24 21.03 -11.58 -26.23
C TRP A 24 20.23 -12.78 -26.75
N SER A 25 20.54 -13.99 -26.28
CA SER A 25 19.89 -15.23 -26.72
C SER A 25 18.43 -15.32 -26.27
N GLY A 26 18.07 -14.66 -25.16
CA GLY A 26 16.68 -14.57 -24.66
C GLY A 26 15.79 -13.56 -25.40
N LEU A 27 16.38 -12.61 -26.14
CA LEU A 27 15.61 -11.55 -26.79
C LEU A 27 14.81 -12.02 -28.01
N ALA A 28 13.56 -11.55 -28.10
CA ALA A 28 12.72 -11.74 -29.28
C ALA A 28 13.25 -10.98 -30.52
N GLY A 29 12.89 -11.45 -31.71
CA GLY A 29 13.32 -10.86 -32.99
C GLY A 29 13.13 -9.34 -33.12
N PRO A 30 11.96 -8.77 -32.75
CA PRO A 30 11.75 -7.31 -32.78
C PRO A 30 12.72 -6.55 -31.87
N SER A 31 12.99 -7.05 -30.66
CA SER A 31 13.93 -6.44 -29.71
C SER A 31 15.36 -6.44 -30.26
N ARG A 32 15.81 -7.57 -30.83
CA ARG A 32 17.12 -7.68 -31.46
C ARG A 32 17.30 -6.72 -32.63
N ARG A 33 16.26 -6.54 -33.46
CA ARG A 33 16.28 -5.62 -34.60
C ARG A 33 16.49 -4.18 -34.14
N VAL A 34 15.69 -3.73 -33.18
CA VAL A 34 15.77 -2.36 -32.64
C VAL A 34 17.13 -2.10 -32.00
N LEU A 35 17.71 -3.06 -31.28
CA LEU A 35 19.04 -2.91 -30.67
C LEU A 35 20.18 -2.81 -31.69
N ARG A 36 20.12 -3.55 -32.81
CA ARG A 36 21.11 -3.44 -33.90
C ARG A 36 21.01 -2.12 -34.65
N GLU A 37 19.80 -1.60 -34.77
CA GLU A 37 19.50 -0.33 -35.43
C GLU A 37 19.71 0.88 -34.52
N ALA A 38 19.99 0.69 -33.23
CA ALA A 38 20.17 1.79 -32.29
C ALA A 38 21.43 2.60 -32.59
N ASP A 39 21.32 3.93 -32.57
CA ASP A 39 22.47 4.82 -32.65
C ASP A 39 23.09 5.05 -31.26
N VAL A 40 22.27 4.95 -30.19
CA VAL A 40 22.66 5.06 -28.78
C VAL A 40 21.97 3.96 -27.97
N LEU A 41 22.75 3.26 -27.15
CA LEU A 41 22.32 2.21 -26.23
C LEU A 41 22.54 2.68 -24.79
N LEU A 42 21.45 2.99 -24.10
CA LEU A 42 21.46 3.44 -22.70
C LEU A 42 21.14 2.28 -21.76
N GLY A 43 21.85 2.14 -20.64
CA GLY A 43 21.53 1.08 -19.68
C GLY A 43 22.49 0.98 -18.51
N GLY A 44 22.22 0.04 -17.61
CA GLY A 44 23.20 -0.35 -16.59
C GLY A 44 24.39 -1.08 -17.24
N ALA A 45 25.59 -0.94 -16.66
CA ALA A 45 26.82 -1.54 -17.19
C ALA A 45 26.66 -3.06 -17.47
N ARG A 46 26.02 -3.79 -16.54
CA ARG A 46 25.69 -5.21 -16.71
C ARG A 46 24.82 -5.49 -17.93
N GLN A 47 23.76 -4.69 -18.15
CA GLN A 47 22.84 -4.88 -19.26
C GLN A 47 23.52 -4.62 -20.60
N LEU A 48 24.31 -3.54 -20.67
CA LEU A 48 25.08 -3.19 -21.87
C LEU A 48 26.09 -4.29 -22.22
N ALA A 49 26.74 -4.90 -21.22
CA ALA A 49 27.68 -6.00 -21.43
C ALA A 49 27.05 -7.27 -22.03
N LEU A 50 25.72 -7.45 -21.90
CA LEU A 50 25.00 -8.59 -22.51
C LEU A 50 24.76 -8.43 -24.02
N LEU A 51 25.00 -7.25 -24.58
CA LEU A 51 24.81 -7.00 -26.00
C LEU A 51 26.05 -7.42 -26.82
N PRO A 52 25.88 -8.13 -27.93
CA PRO A 52 26.98 -8.52 -28.81
C PRO A 52 27.54 -7.31 -29.58
N ALA A 53 28.69 -7.50 -30.24
CA ALA A 53 29.36 -6.47 -31.02
C ALA A 53 28.54 -5.96 -32.23
N GLU A 54 27.60 -6.77 -32.73
CA GLU A 54 26.67 -6.37 -33.80
C GLU A 54 25.67 -5.27 -33.38
N CYS A 55 25.53 -4.99 -32.07
CA CYS A 55 24.87 -3.79 -31.58
C CYS A 55 25.90 -2.64 -31.54
N ALA A 56 26.08 -1.97 -32.68
CA ALA A 56 27.15 -0.99 -32.92
C ALA A 56 26.88 0.41 -32.33
N GLY A 57 25.67 0.64 -31.78
CA GLY A 57 25.31 1.91 -31.15
C GLY A 57 26.24 2.30 -29.99
N GLU A 58 26.38 3.61 -29.79
CA GLU A 58 27.19 4.16 -28.69
C GLU A 58 26.63 3.69 -27.34
N ARG A 59 27.45 3.02 -26.53
CA ARG A 59 27.04 2.50 -25.22
C ARG A 59 27.22 3.55 -24.14
N VAL A 60 26.12 3.94 -23.52
CA VAL A 60 26.11 5.01 -22.50
C VAL A 60 25.54 4.45 -21.20
N THR A 61 26.35 4.44 -20.15
CA THR A 61 25.90 3.97 -18.84
C THR A 61 25.04 5.01 -18.14
N TRP A 62 24.07 4.56 -17.36
CA TRP A 62 23.27 5.46 -16.53
C TRP A 62 24.13 6.34 -15.61
N PRO A 63 23.84 7.66 -15.55
CA PRO A 63 24.48 8.56 -14.60
C PRO A 63 23.91 8.34 -13.19
N SER A 64 24.64 8.83 -12.18
CA SER A 64 24.18 8.92 -10.80
C SER A 64 24.26 10.38 -10.34
N PRO A 65 23.19 10.99 -9.82
CA PRO A 65 21.83 10.45 -9.68
C PRO A 65 21.06 10.39 -11.01
N LEU A 66 20.28 9.32 -11.21
CA LEU A 66 19.65 9.00 -12.50
C LEU A 66 18.58 10.02 -12.94
N ARG A 67 17.53 10.20 -12.13
CA ARG A 67 16.35 11.02 -12.48
C ARG A 67 16.67 12.43 -13.00
N PRO A 68 17.45 13.26 -12.29
CA PRO A 68 17.71 14.63 -12.74
C PRO A 68 18.59 14.70 -13.99
N ALA A 69 19.37 13.65 -14.29
CA ALA A 69 20.28 13.62 -15.43
C ALA A 69 19.60 13.12 -16.72
N ILE A 70 18.47 12.41 -16.64
CA ILE A 70 17.77 11.87 -17.82
C ILE A 70 17.45 12.94 -18.88
N PRO A 71 16.84 14.10 -18.55
CA PRO A 71 16.48 15.09 -19.56
C PRO A 71 17.70 15.61 -20.34
N GLY A 72 18.78 15.95 -19.63
CA GLY A 72 20.01 16.42 -20.25
C GLY A 72 20.69 15.35 -21.10
N LEU A 73 20.69 14.10 -20.62
CA LEU A 73 21.26 12.96 -21.34
C LEU A 73 20.52 12.70 -22.66
N LEU A 74 19.19 12.70 -22.63
CA LEU A 74 18.38 12.51 -23.83
C LEU A 74 18.53 13.68 -24.81
N ALA A 75 18.64 14.91 -24.31
CA ALA A 75 18.88 16.09 -25.13
C ALA A 75 20.26 16.04 -25.84
N ALA A 76 21.29 15.54 -25.17
CA ALA A 76 22.63 15.38 -25.75
C ALA A 76 22.67 14.41 -26.94
N HIS A 77 21.70 13.49 -27.02
CA HIS A 77 21.56 12.54 -28.11
C HIS A 77 20.31 12.80 -28.98
N ALA A 78 19.78 14.03 -28.97
CA ALA A 78 18.61 14.38 -29.77
C ALA A 78 18.83 14.11 -31.27
N GLY A 79 17.77 13.63 -31.95
CA GLY A 79 17.82 13.27 -33.37
C GLY A 79 18.45 11.91 -33.68
N ARG A 80 18.95 11.19 -32.68
CA ARG A 80 19.45 9.81 -32.80
C ARG A 80 18.39 8.82 -32.33
N ARG A 81 18.44 7.57 -32.83
CA ARG A 81 17.59 6.47 -32.35
C ARG A 81 18.13 5.97 -31.02
N ILE A 82 17.43 6.31 -29.93
CA ILE A 82 17.84 5.99 -28.57
C ILE A 82 17.11 4.72 -28.12
N VAL A 83 17.88 3.71 -27.75
CA VAL A 83 17.35 2.48 -27.16
C VAL A 83 17.85 2.33 -25.73
N VAL A 84 16.90 2.19 -24.80
CA VAL A 84 17.15 2.04 -23.37
C VAL A 84 16.97 0.57 -22.99
N LEU A 85 17.96 -0.01 -22.31
CA LEU A 85 17.86 -1.33 -21.70
C LEU A 85 17.22 -1.25 -20.32
N ALA A 86 16.32 -2.18 -20.04
CA ALA A 86 15.71 -2.40 -18.74
C ALA A 86 15.82 -3.88 -18.34
N SER A 87 15.90 -4.18 -17.05
CA SER A 87 15.94 -5.58 -16.61
C SER A 87 14.54 -6.19 -16.58
N GLY A 88 14.37 -7.31 -17.29
CA GLY A 88 13.07 -7.97 -17.41
C GLY A 88 12.01 -7.05 -18.03
N ASP A 89 10.82 -7.00 -17.42
CA ASP A 89 9.74 -6.13 -17.88
C ASP A 89 10.03 -4.66 -17.55
N PRO A 90 10.11 -3.75 -18.55
CA PRO A 90 10.45 -2.35 -18.31
C PRO A 90 9.48 -1.55 -17.41
N PHE A 91 8.23 -1.97 -17.27
CA PHE A 91 7.22 -1.35 -16.41
C PHE A 91 7.10 -2.02 -15.03
N HIS A 92 7.66 -3.21 -14.84
CA HIS A 92 7.63 -3.91 -13.56
C HIS A 92 8.78 -3.47 -12.65
N TYR A 93 8.57 -2.39 -11.89
CA TYR A 93 9.61 -1.71 -11.09
C TYR A 93 10.83 -1.26 -11.91
N GLY A 94 10.66 -1.09 -13.23
CA GLY A 94 11.71 -0.73 -14.17
C GLY A 94 11.73 0.75 -14.55
N ILE A 95 12.68 1.08 -15.45
CA ILE A 95 12.98 2.46 -15.87
C ILE A 95 11.89 3.10 -16.74
N ALA A 96 11.04 2.31 -17.40
CA ALA A 96 10.04 2.84 -18.32
C ALA A 96 9.00 3.72 -17.62
N ARG A 97 8.68 3.43 -16.34
CA ARG A 97 7.85 4.33 -15.52
C ARG A 97 8.47 5.73 -15.41
N THR A 98 9.75 5.80 -15.04
CA THR A 98 10.44 7.08 -14.86
C THR A 98 10.56 7.82 -16.20
N LEU A 99 10.81 7.11 -17.30
CA LEU A 99 10.84 7.72 -18.63
C LEU A 99 9.46 8.26 -19.04
N THR A 100 8.39 7.52 -18.76
CA THR A 100 7.02 7.99 -19.02
C THR A 100 6.66 9.25 -18.23
N GLU A 101 7.15 9.37 -16.99
CA GLU A 101 6.96 10.57 -16.16
C GLU A 101 7.75 11.80 -16.67
N LEU A 102 8.89 11.59 -17.33
CA LEU A 102 9.81 12.67 -17.74
C LEU A 102 9.72 13.06 -19.23
N LEU A 103 9.24 12.15 -20.09
CA LEU A 103 9.13 12.37 -21.51
C LEU A 103 7.79 13.03 -21.88
N PRO A 104 7.74 13.83 -22.97
CA PRO A 104 6.50 14.41 -23.47
C PRO A 104 5.52 13.38 -24.06
N ALA A 105 6.00 12.18 -24.40
CA ALA A 105 5.22 11.06 -24.88
C ALA A 105 5.76 9.75 -24.27
N PRO A 106 4.89 8.73 -24.06
CA PRO A 106 5.35 7.45 -23.52
C PRO A 106 6.34 6.79 -24.49
N PRO A 107 7.44 6.19 -23.99
CA PRO A 107 8.37 5.50 -24.86
C PRO A 107 7.73 4.24 -25.44
N ARG A 108 8.21 3.82 -26.61
CA ARG A 108 7.87 2.49 -27.14
C ARG A 108 8.51 1.43 -26.25
N VAL A 109 7.77 0.41 -25.82
CA VAL A 109 8.28 -0.63 -24.91
C VAL A 109 8.22 -2.01 -25.56
N LEU A 110 9.36 -2.72 -25.52
CA LEU A 110 9.48 -4.13 -25.93
C LEU A 110 9.79 -4.97 -24.68
N PRO A 111 8.79 -5.66 -24.11
CA PRO A 111 8.93 -6.33 -22.83
C PRO A 111 9.78 -7.61 -22.91
N HIS A 112 10.24 -8.05 -21.75
CA HIS A 112 10.88 -9.33 -21.51
C HIS A 112 10.28 -9.94 -20.23
N PRO A 113 10.19 -11.28 -20.09
CA PRO A 113 9.72 -11.88 -18.85
C PRO A 113 10.42 -11.30 -17.62
N SER A 114 9.63 -10.93 -16.61
CA SER A 114 10.12 -10.38 -15.34
C SER A 114 10.68 -11.48 -14.43
N SER A 115 11.48 -11.12 -13.42
CA SER A 115 11.94 -12.06 -12.38
C SER A 115 10.77 -12.72 -11.65
N VAL A 116 9.65 -12.00 -11.49
CA VAL A 116 8.40 -12.53 -10.94
C VAL A 116 7.82 -13.63 -11.83
N SER A 117 7.77 -13.40 -13.14
CA SER A 117 7.27 -14.41 -14.10
C SER A 117 8.15 -15.67 -14.09
N TYR A 118 9.47 -15.49 -14.08
CA TYR A 118 10.40 -16.60 -13.98
C TYR A 118 10.28 -17.35 -12.64
N ALA A 119 10.18 -16.64 -11.52
CA ALA A 119 10.03 -17.26 -10.20
C ALA A 119 8.75 -18.09 -10.10
N CYS A 120 7.61 -17.55 -10.55
CA CYS A 120 6.35 -18.28 -10.65
C CYS A 120 6.50 -19.55 -11.49
N ALA A 121 7.14 -19.46 -12.65
CA ALA A 121 7.36 -20.62 -13.53
C ALA A 121 8.25 -21.71 -12.89
N ARG A 122 9.22 -21.35 -12.05
CA ARG A 122 10.08 -22.32 -11.34
C ARG A 122 9.39 -22.95 -10.14
N LEU A 123 8.59 -22.18 -9.42
CA LEU A 123 7.92 -22.63 -8.20
C LEU A 123 6.55 -23.26 -8.46
N GLY A 124 6.03 -23.16 -9.69
CA GLY A 124 4.67 -23.58 -10.02
C GLY A 124 3.60 -22.73 -9.33
N TRP A 125 3.88 -21.45 -9.12
CA TRP A 125 2.95 -20.52 -8.47
C TRP A 125 2.15 -19.74 -9.52
N ALA A 126 0.83 -19.68 -9.36
CA ALA A 126 -0.01 -18.79 -10.15
C ALA A 126 0.32 -17.32 -9.80
N LEU A 127 0.56 -16.51 -10.82
CA LEU A 127 1.06 -15.14 -10.64
C LEU A 127 0.05 -14.25 -9.90
N GLU A 128 -1.23 -14.40 -10.21
CA GLU A 128 -2.36 -13.70 -9.62
C GLU A 128 -2.60 -14.05 -8.14
N GLU A 129 -2.03 -15.16 -7.65
CA GLU A 129 -2.09 -15.54 -6.24
C GLU A 129 -0.92 -14.98 -5.42
N CYS A 130 0.12 -14.47 -6.09
CA CYS A 130 1.31 -13.94 -5.46
C CYS A 130 1.19 -12.44 -5.20
N GLU A 131 1.59 -12.02 -4.01
CA GLU A 131 1.76 -10.60 -3.70
C GLU A 131 3.22 -10.20 -3.91
N VAL A 132 3.44 -9.20 -4.79
CA VAL A 132 4.78 -8.70 -5.11
C VAL A 132 5.13 -7.52 -4.23
N VAL A 133 6.24 -7.60 -3.51
CA VAL A 133 6.74 -6.53 -2.63
C VAL A 133 8.14 -6.12 -3.05
N SER A 134 8.32 -4.87 -3.47
CA SER A 134 9.66 -4.35 -3.77
C SER A 134 10.29 -3.67 -2.56
N VAL A 135 11.51 -4.09 -2.23
CA VAL A 135 12.39 -3.42 -1.25
C VAL A 135 13.53 -2.65 -1.95
N VAL A 136 13.56 -2.64 -3.28
CA VAL A 136 14.47 -1.77 -4.05
C VAL A 136 14.22 -0.30 -3.71
N GLY A 137 15.19 0.35 -3.06
CA GLY A 137 15.10 1.74 -2.61
C GLY A 137 14.02 1.98 -1.54
N ARG A 138 13.58 0.94 -0.83
CA ARG A 138 12.49 1.00 0.17
C ARG A 138 12.83 0.11 1.38
N PRO A 139 12.38 0.46 2.60
CA PRO A 139 12.67 -0.37 3.76
C PRO A 139 12.05 -1.77 3.69
N VAL A 140 12.80 -2.78 4.13
CA VAL A 140 12.35 -4.19 4.20
C VAL A 140 11.11 -4.37 5.05
N ALA A 141 10.93 -3.52 6.07
CA ALA A 141 9.80 -3.51 6.98
C ALA A 141 8.42 -3.53 6.28
N ARG A 142 8.31 -2.98 5.06
CA ARG A 142 7.08 -2.98 4.26
C ARG A 142 6.48 -4.36 4.03
N ILE A 143 7.32 -5.41 3.99
CA ILE A 143 6.86 -6.80 3.81
C ILE A 143 5.86 -7.18 4.90
N ALA A 144 5.97 -6.63 6.12
CA ALA A 144 5.12 -6.99 7.23
C ALA A 144 3.63 -6.71 7.02
N ALA A 145 3.28 -5.75 6.16
CA ALA A 145 1.88 -5.49 5.82
C ALA A 145 1.26 -6.60 4.94
N ALA A 146 2.11 -7.34 4.20
CA ALA A 146 1.71 -8.44 3.31
C ALA A 146 1.72 -9.81 4.01
N LEU A 147 2.22 -9.90 5.25
CA LEU A 147 2.36 -11.17 5.96
C LEU A 147 1.03 -11.71 6.45
N HIS A 148 0.51 -12.70 5.73
CA HIS A 148 -0.64 -13.49 6.13
C HIS A 148 -0.36 -14.98 5.95
N HIS A 149 -0.86 -15.79 6.87
CA HIS A 149 -0.71 -17.25 6.82
C HIS A 149 -1.28 -17.82 5.51
N GLY A 150 -0.52 -18.69 4.86
CA GLY A 150 -0.90 -19.35 3.60
C GLY A 150 -0.71 -18.48 2.35
N ARG A 151 -0.25 -17.22 2.48
CA ARG A 151 0.03 -16.36 1.33
C ARG A 151 1.41 -16.62 0.75
N ARG A 152 1.55 -16.29 -0.54
CA ARG A 152 2.80 -16.37 -1.30
C ARG A 152 3.29 -14.96 -1.60
N LEU A 153 4.51 -14.64 -1.19
CA LEU A 153 5.13 -13.35 -1.46
C LEU A 153 6.29 -13.53 -2.44
N LEU A 154 6.45 -12.54 -3.32
CA LEU A 154 7.60 -12.41 -4.20
C LEU A 154 8.27 -11.05 -3.92
N VAL A 155 9.45 -11.10 -3.29
CA VAL A 155 10.17 -9.93 -2.81
C VAL A 155 11.30 -9.56 -3.76
N LEU A 156 11.20 -8.38 -4.37
CA LEU A 156 12.25 -7.83 -5.23
C LEU A 156 13.33 -7.17 -4.38
N GLY A 157 14.53 -7.74 -4.40
CA GLY A 157 15.64 -7.34 -3.53
C GLY A 157 16.47 -6.17 -4.02
N ALA A 158 17.06 -5.45 -3.07
CA ALA A 158 17.94 -4.31 -3.32
C ALA A 158 19.41 -4.74 -3.54
N GLY A 159 19.78 -5.95 -3.12
CA GLY A 159 21.13 -6.48 -3.23
C GLY A 159 21.27 -7.87 -2.62
N ALA A 160 22.52 -8.33 -2.49
CA ALA A 160 22.85 -9.68 -2.05
C ALA A 160 22.44 -9.99 -0.59
N ASP A 161 22.28 -8.96 0.24
CA ASP A 161 21.89 -9.10 1.66
C ASP A 161 20.38 -9.24 1.88
N THR A 162 19.56 -8.90 0.87
CA THR A 162 18.10 -8.91 0.99
C THR A 162 17.54 -10.24 1.55
N PRO A 163 17.99 -11.43 1.14
CA PRO A 163 17.49 -12.68 1.72
C PRO A 163 17.64 -12.78 3.25
N ALA A 164 18.77 -12.31 3.78
CA ALA A 164 19.02 -12.34 5.22
C ALA A 164 18.12 -11.34 5.97
N GLU A 165 17.93 -10.15 5.41
CA GLU A 165 17.02 -9.13 5.95
C GLU A 165 15.56 -9.62 5.96
N VAL A 166 15.11 -10.25 4.86
CA VAL A 166 13.77 -10.84 4.75
C VAL A 166 13.59 -11.96 5.77
N ALA A 167 14.57 -12.86 5.90
CA ALA A 167 14.52 -13.92 6.90
C ALA A 167 14.46 -13.36 8.34
N GLY A 168 15.26 -12.32 8.64
CA GLY A 168 15.22 -11.62 9.92
C GLY A 168 13.85 -11.05 10.24
N LEU A 169 13.29 -10.28 9.30
CA LEU A 169 11.94 -9.73 9.45
C LEU A 169 10.89 -10.84 9.67
N LEU A 170 10.94 -11.92 8.89
CA LEU A 170 9.98 -13.01 9.04
C LEU A 170 10.06 -13.66 10.43
N ARG A 171 11.27 -13.89 10.97
CA ARG A 171 11.45 -14.40 12.34
C ARG A 171 10.84 -13.44 13.36
N ASP A 172 11.20 -12.16 13.29
CA ASP A 172 10.77 -11.14 14.25
C ASP A 172 9.25 -10.91 14.25
N ARG A 173 8.57 -11.23 13.15
CA ARG A 173 7.12 -11.07 12.99
C ARG A 173 6.32 -12.36 13.24
N GLY A 174 6.96 -13.43 13.70
CA GLY A 174 6.30 -14.70 13.99
C GLY A 174 5.94 -15.51 12.74
N PHE A 175 6.81 -15.44 11.72
CA PHE A 175 6.73 -16.17 10.46
C PHE A 175 8.01 -16.97 10.19
N GLY A 176 8.78 -17.32 11.24
CA GLY A 176 10.07 -17.99 11.12
C GLY A 176 9.98 -19.33 10.39
N ALA A 177 8.91 -20.09 10.59
CA ALA A 177 8.70 -21.38 9.92
C ALA A 177 8.36 -21.26 8.41
N SER A 178 8.21 -20.05 7.87
CA SER A 178 7.94 -19.85 6.45
C SER A 178 9.04 -20.43 5.58
N ARG A 179 8.66 -21.19 4.54
CA ARG A 179 9.60 -21.62 3.49
C ARG A 179 9.98 -20.43 2.63
N MET A 180 11.25 -20.34 2.28
CA MET A 180 11.81 -19.26 1.50
C MET A 180 12.71 -19.83 0.40
N TRP A 181 12.62 -19.23 -0.78
CA TRP A 181 13.49 -19.51 -1.91
C TRP A 181 14.19 -18.23 -2.34
N VAL A 182 15.50 -18.32 -2.57
CA VAL A 182 16.27 -17.27 -3.23
C VAL A 182 16.58 -17.74 -4.63
N LEU A 183 16.03 -17.04 -5.61
CA LEU A 183 16.19 -17.37 -7.03
C LEU A 183 17.08 -16.31 -7.67
N GLU A 184 18.24 -16.73 -8.11
CA GLU A 184 19.34 -15.91 -8.59
C GLU A 184 19.47 -16.08 -10.11
N GLN A 185 19.79 -14.99 -10.83
CA GLN A 185 20.11 -15.04 -12.27
C GLN A 185 19.05 -15.75 -13.13
N LEU A 186 17.77 -15.61 -12.74
CA LEU A 186 16.62 -16.25 -13.40
C LEU A 186 16.61 -16.03 -14.92
N GLY A 187 16.43 -17.13 -15.65
CA GLY A 187 16.45 -17.22 -17.10
C GLY A 187 17.85 -17.43 -17.71
N GLY A 188 18.92 -17.09 -16.99
CA GLY A 188 20.30 -17.16 -17.50
C GLY A 188 21.02 -18.49 -17.21
N GLU A 189 22.22 -18.63 -17.78
CA GLU A 189 23.07 -19.83 -17.58
C GLU A 189 23.55 -20.02 -16.14
N ARG A 190 23.60 -18.93 -15.37
CA ARG A 190 23.98 -18.92 -13.95
C ARG A 190 22.77 -19.02 -13.02
N GLU A 191 21.60 -19.40 -13.53
CA GLU A 191 20.39 -19.53 -12.72
C GLU A 191 20.63 -20.50 -11.56
N HIS A 192 20.27 -20.05 -10.36
CA HIS A 192 20.48 -20.83 -9.15
C HIS A 192 19.34 -20.60 -8.15
N ILE A 193 18.90 -21.66 -7.49
CA ILE A 193 17.80 -21.63 -6.53
C ILE A 193 18.27 -22.23 -5.22
N ARG A 194 18.19 -21.45 -4.14
CA ARG A 194 18.41 -21.92 -2.76
C ARG A 194 17.09 -21.96 -2.03
N GLU A 195 16.86 -23.02 -1.27
CA GLU A 195 15.69 -23.18 -0.42
C GLU A 195 16.10 -23.28 1.06
N GLY A 196 15.25 -22.77 1.93
CA GLY A 196 15.33 -22.95 3.37
C GLY A 196 14.07 -22.46 4.08
N THR A 197 14.15 -22.31 5.39
CA THR A 197 13.15 -21.59 6.18
C THR A 197 13.71 -20.26 6.64
N ALA A 198 12.85 -19.28 6.94
CA ALA A 198 13.30 -18.01 7.50
C ALA A 198 14.00 -18.20 8.86
N LEU A 199 13.56 -19.17 9.67
CA LEU A 199 14.13 -19.48 10.98
C LEU A 199 15.57 -19.98 10.88
N SER A 200 15.84 -20.87 9.94
CA SER A 200 17.16 -21.50 9.77
C SER A 200 18.00 -20.87 8.67
N TRP A 201 17.63 -19.68 8.16
CA TRP A 201 18.34 -19.05 7.04
C TRP A 201 19.72 -18.53 7.49
N SER A 202 20.77 -19.25 7.11
CA SER A 202 22.17 -18.93 7.41
C SER A 202 23.05 -18.87 6.16
N GLN A 203 22.44 -18.80 4.97
CA GLN A 203 23.17 -18.75 3.72
C GLN A 203 23.93 -17.41 3.61
N PRO A 204 25.19 -17.43 3.14
CA PRO A 204 25.92 -16.19 2.88
C PRO A 204 25.25 -15.38 1.74
N PRO A 205 25.53 -14.07 1.62
CA PRO A 205 25.07 -13.26 0.51
C PRO A 205 25.44 -13.89 -0.84
N GLY A 206 24.45 -13.95 -1.73
CA GLY A 206 24.56 -14.56 -3.04
C GLY A 206 24.72 -13.55 -4.18
N ASP A 207 24.14 -13.85 -5.34
CA ASP A 207 24.12 -12.92 -6.47
C ASP A 207 23.10 -11.78 -6.21
N PRO A 208 23.47 -10.51 -6.42
CA PRO A 208 22.55 -9.38 -6.20
C PRO A 208 21.38 -9.34 -7.19
N LEU A 209 21.44 -10.06 -8.32
CA LEU A 209 20.32 -10.24 -9.22
C LEU A 209 19.45 -11.42 -8.74
N SER A 210 18.73 -11.19 -7.64
CA SER A 210 17.89 -12.21 -7.01
C SER A 210 16.48 -11.72 -6.67
N ILE A 211 15.58 -12.68 -6.54
CA ILE A 211 14.23 -12.50 -6.01
C ILE A 211 14.03 -13.49 -4.86
N VAL A 212 13.37 -13.06 -3.79
CA VAL A 212 13.07 -13.90 -2.64
C VAL A 212 11.60 -14.28 -2.67
N ALA A 213 11.30 -15.57 -2.82
CA ALA A 213 9.95 -16.09 -2.74
C ALA A 213 9.68 -16.62 -1.33
N VAL A 214 8.49 -16.36 -0.77
CA VAL A 214 8.12 -16.78 0.59
C VAL A 214 6.76 -17.46 0.56
N ALA A 215 6.66 -18.66 1.11
CA ALA A 215 5.39 -19.30 1.45
C ALA A 215 5.14 -19.06 2.94
N CYS A 216 4.27 -18.09 3.24
CA CYS A 216 4.08 -17.56 4.58
C CYS A 216 3.41 -18.58 5.51
N LEU A 217 4.11 -18.93 6.58
CA LEU A 217 3.60 -19.76 7.67
C LEU A 217 3.71 -18.97 8.97
N ARG A 218 2.57 -18.51 9.49
CA ARG A 218 2.48 -17.84 10.79
C ARG A 218 2.66 -18.87 11.91
N ASP A 219 3.41 -18.51 12.93
CA ASP A 219 3.54 -19.28 14.16
C ASP A 219 2.17 -19.46 14.84
N PRO A 220 1.87 -20.63 15.43
CA PRO A 220 0.57 -20.92 16.05
C PRO A 220 0.17 -19.90 17.13
N ASP A 221 1.14 -19.49 17.96
CA ASP A 221 0.95 -18.53 19.06
C ASP A 221 1.22 -17.08 18.63
N GLY A 222 1.59 -16.86 17.36
CA GLY A 222 1.86 -15.54 16.81
C GLY A 222 0.58 -14.69 16.72
N LEU A 223 0.72 -13.39 17.00
CA LEU A 223 -0.40 -12.46 16.95
C LEU A 223 -1.01 -12.42 15.54
N ARG A 224 -2.29 -12.77 15.41
CA ARG A 224 -3.01 -12.70 14.14
C ARG A 224 -3.34 -11.25 13.80
N LEU A 225 -2.66 -10.70 12.79
CA LEU A 225 -2.98 -9.39 12.21
C LEU A 225 -3.99 -9.56 11.07
N GLY A 226 -5.09 -8.79 11.13
CA GLY A 226 -6.12 -8.76 10.09
C GLY A 226 -5.71 -7.92 8.88
N ALA A 227 -6.41 -8.12 7.77
CA ALA A 227 -6.31 -7.26 6.58
C ALA A 227 -7.23 -6.03 6.66
N VAL A 228 -8.22 -6.06 7.56
CA VAL A 228 -9.17 -4.95 7.78
C VAL A 228 -8.80 -4.17 9.04
N PRO A 229 -9.24 -2.90 9.14
CA PRO A 229 -9.05 -2.10 10.33
C PRO A 229 -9.51 -2.77 11.64
N GLY A 230 -8.86 -2.43 12.74
CA GLY A 230 -9.13 -2.99 14.05
C GLY A 230 -8.15 -4.10 14.42
N LEU A 231 -6.85 -3.85 14.23
CA LEU A 231 -5.80 -4.72 14.77
C LEU A 231 -5.89 -4.80 16.31
N PRO A 232 -5.46 -5.91 16.94
CA PRO A 232 -5.37 -5.99 18.39
C PRO A 232 -4.47 -4.89 18.98
N ASP A 233 -4.83 -4.35 20.14
CA ASP A 233 -4.04 -3.27 20.77
C ASP A 233 -2.61 -3.71 21.11
N ALA A 234 -2.39 -5.00 21.41
CA ALA A 234 -1.06 -5.60 21.63
C ALA A 234 -0.14 -5.57 20.38
N ALA A 235 -0.68 -5.26 19.20
CA ALA A 235 0.12 -5.05 18.00
C ALA A 235 0.94 -3.74 18.06
N TYR A 236 0.58 -2.82 18.96
CA TYR A 236 1.19 -1.51 19.10
C TYR A 236 2.00 -1.44 20.39
N GLU A 237 3.16 -0.81 20.32
CA GLU A 237 3.76 -0.19 21.49
C GLU A 237 2.89 1.01 21.89
N HIS A 238 2.56 1.16 23.17
CA HIS A 238 1.79 2.31 23.69
C HIS A 238 1.98 2.50 25.20
N ASP A 239 1.79 3.73 25.69
CA ASP A 239 1.78 4.10 27.11
C ASP A 239 0.35 4.12 27.72
N GLY A 240 -0.62 3.56 26.99
CA GLY A 240 -2.04 3.62 27.32
C GLY A 240 -2.81 4.63 26.47
N GLN A 241 -2.13 5.58 25.84
CA GLN A 241 -2.72 6.52 24.88
C GLN A 241 -2.76 5.89 23.49
N LEU A 242 -3.87 5.20 23.23
CA LEU A 242 -4.16 4.48 21.99
C LEU A 242 -5.66 4.51 21.75
N THR A 243 -6.08 4.83 20.52
CA THR A 243 -7.45 4.57 20.08
C THR A 243 -7.71 3.07 20.11
N LYS A 244 -8.52 2.60 21.07
CA LYS A 244 -8.77 1.17 21.31
C LYS A 244 -9.39 0.49 20.09
N ARG A 245 -9.02 -0.76 19.84
CA ARG A 245 -9.41 -1.57 18.67
C ARG A 245 -10.80 -1.30 18.09
N TYR A 246 -11.86 -1.41 18.89
CA TYR A 246 -13.24 -1.29 18.40
C TYR A 246 -13.59 0.15 17.99
N VAL A 247 -13.14 1.13 18.78
CA VAL A 247 -13.27 2.55 18.43
C VAL A 247 -12.44 2.87 17.19
N ARG A 248 -11.22 2.31 17.09
CA ARG A 248 -10.33 2.48 15.93
C ARG A 248 -10.97 1.91 14.66
N ALA A 249 -11.55 0.71 14.72
CA ALA A 249 -12.27 0.14 13.58
C ALA A 249 -13.42 1.03 13.10
N ALA A 250 -14.26 1.54 14.03
CA ALA A 250 -15.33 2.48 13.70
C ALA A 250 -14.79 3.81 13.13
N THR A 251 -13.69 4.32 13.68
CA THR A 251 -13.01 5.53 13.21
C THR A 251 -12.51 5.37 11.77
N LEU A 252 -11.87 4.24 11.45
CA LEU A 252 -11.41 3.99 10.08
C LEU A 252 -12.58 3.76 9.12
N ALA A 253 -13.69 3.19 9.58
CA ALA A 253 -14.91 3.09 8.78
C ALA A 253 -15.49 4.47 8.46
N ALA A 254 -15.50 5.40 9.41
CA ALA A 254 -15.93 6.79 9.18
C ALA A 254 -14.95 7.59 8.30
N LEU A 255 -13.63 7.36 8.45
CA LEU A 255 -12.60 8.00 7.62
C LEU A 255 -12.60 7.50 6.17
N ALA A 256 -12.97 6.24 5.95
CA ALA A 256 -13.14 5.59 4.65
C ALA A 256 -11.96 5.84 3.67
N PRO A 257 -10.75 5.28 3.95
CA PRO A 257 -9.59 5.46 3.07
C PRO A 257 -9.82 4.93 1.66
N ALA A 258 -9.42 5.72 0.67
CA ALA A 258 -9.33 5.34 -0.73
C ALA A 258 -7.88 5.44 -1.27
N PRO A 259 -7.53 4.65 -2.30
CA PRO A 259 -6.21 4.69 -2.91
C PRO A 259 -5.74 6.10 -3.30
N GLY A 260 -4.56 6.50 -2.82
CA GLY A 260 -3.92 7.78 -3.17
C GLY A 260 -4.19 8.92 -2.19
N GLU A 261 -5.18 8.75 -1.31
CA GLU A 261 -5.59 9.79 -0.36
C GLU A 261 -4.54 10.01 0.75
N LEU A 262 -4.50 11.24 1.25
CA LEU A 262 -3.67 11.70 2.34
C LEU A 262 -4.50 11.93 3.60
N LEU A 263 -4.11 11.27 4.69
CA LEU A 263 -4.62 11.52 6.04
C LEU A 263 -3.71 12.49 6.82
N TRP A 264 -4.31 13.45 7.51
CA TRP A 264 -3.71 14.06 8.70
C TRP A 264 -4.21 13.35 9.95
N ASP A 265 -3.30 12.84 10.78
CA ASP A 265 -3.59 12.23 12.07
C ASP A 265 -3.07 13.16 13.19
N VAL A 266 -3.98 13.92 13.80
CA VAL A 266 -3.67 14.97 14.77
C VAL A 266 -3.80 14.43 16.20
N GLY A 267 -2.70 14.51 16.95
CA GLY A 267 -2.61 13.92 18.29
C GLY A 267 -2.38 12.42 18.20
N GLY A 268 -1.32 12.02 17.50
CA GLY A 268 -1.09 10.64 17.08
C GLY A 268 -1.05 9.60 18.21
N GLY A 269 -0.57 9.95 19.41
CA GLY A 269 -0.41 8.99 20.50
C GLY A 269 0.53 7.85 20.10
N ALA A 270 -0.03 6.65 19.87
CA ALA A 270 0.74 5.51 19.33
C ALA A 270 0.68 5.38 17.79
N GLY A 271 -0.02 6.29 17.09
CA GLY A 271 -0.09 6.38 15.63
C GLY A 271 -1.04 5.37 14.99
N SER A 272 -1.89 4.73 15.79
CA SER A 272 -2.63 3.57 15.34
C SER A 272 -3.61 3.84 14.20
N VAL A 273 -4.22 5.03 14.17
CA VAL A 273 -5.18 5.40 13.12
C VAL A 273 -4.43 5.60 11.80
N ALA A 274 -3.34 6.38 11.78
CA ALA A 274 -2.50 6.52 10.59
C ALA A 274 -1.88 5.21 10.12
N VAL A 275 -1.45 4.34 11.04
CA VAL A 275 -0.89 3.04 10.67
C VAL A 275 -1.94 2.16 9.99
N GLU A 276 -3.16 2.05 10.55
CA GLU A 276 -4.21 1.24 9.93
C GLU A 276 -4.72 1.88 8.62
N TRP A 277 -4.75 3.22 8.52
CA TRP A 277 -5.02 3.94 7.27
C TRP A 277 -4.04 3.55 6.17
N LEU A 278 -2.73 3.59 6.44
CA LEU A 278 -1.69 3.25 5.46
C LEU A 278 -1.69 1.76 5.07
N ARG A 279 -2.23 0.88 5.92
CA ARG A 279 -2.36 -0.55 5.62
C ARG A 279 -3.52 -0.89 4.69
N THR A 280 -4.47 0.03 4.50
CA THR A 280 -5.63 -0.22 3.64
C THR A 280 -5.27 -0.31 2.16
N HIS A 281 -4.31 0.49 1.71
CA HIS A 281 -3.83 0.45 0.33
C HIS A 281 -2.40 1.03 0.19
N PRO A 282 -1.52 0.44 -0.65
CA PRO A 282 -0.13 0.90 -0.81
C PRO A 282 0.05 2.34 -1.32
N ALA A 283 -0.99 2.93 -1.92
CA ALA A 283 -0.99 4.31 -2.41
C ALA A 283 -1.48 5.33 -1.37
N CYS A 284 -2.08 4.89 -0.26
CA CYS A 284 -2.49 5.78 0.81
C CYS A 284 -1.26 6.47 1.43
N ARG A 285 -1.44 7.72 1.84
CA ARG A 285 -0.42 8.55 2.48
C ARG A 285 -0.96 9.03 3.82
N ALA A 286 -0.07 9.32 4.76
CA ALA A 286 -0.46 9.89 6.05
C ALA A 286 0.66 10.74 6.63
N VAL A 287 0.27 11.81 7.31
CA VAL A 287 1.13 12.60 8.20
C VAL A 287 0.52 12.55 9.60
N THR A 288 1.30 12.11 10.58
CA THR A 288 0.90 12.15 11.99
C THR A 288 1.62 13.30 12.69
N VAL A 289 0.86 14.13 13.40
CA VAL A 289 1.39 15.22 14.23
C VAL A 289 1.26 14.84 15.70
N GLU A 290 2.39 14.82 16.40
CA GLU A 290 2.46 14.51 17.83
C GLU A 290 3.47 15.45 18.50
N ARG A 291 3.10 16.03 19.64
CA ARG A 291 3.95 17.02 20.33
C ARG A 291 5.00 16.36 21.21
N ASP A 292 4.69 15.19 21.75
CA ASP A 292 5.59 14.45 22.63
C ASP A 292 6.62 13.68 21.80
N ALA A 293 7.90 13.94 22.03
CA ALA A 293 8.98 13.38 21.22
C ALA A 293 9.14 11.85 21.38
N GLU A 294 8.81 11.31 22.55
CA GLU A 294 8.88 9.87 22.80
C GLU A 294 7.73 9.16 22.08
N ARG A 295 6.52 9.70 22.15
CA ARG A 295 5.37 9.21 21.39
C ARG A 295 5.59 9.33 19.89
N ALA A 296 6.14 10.44 19.40
CA ALA A 296 6.52 10.59 18.00
C ALA A 296 7.51 9.49 17.55
N SER A 297 8.52 9.20 18.37
CA SER A 297 9.47 8.11 18.11
C SER A 297 8.78 6.73 18.14
N ARG A 298 7.82 6.53 19.06
CA ARG A 298 7.01 5.30 19.14
C ARG A 298 6.12 5.11 17.92
N ILE A 299 5.54 6.17 17.38
CA ILE A 299 4.75 6.13 16.14
C ILE A 299 5.60 5.60 14.99
N ALA A 300 6.85 6.06 14.86
CA ALA A 300 7.77 5.56 13.83
C ALA A 300 8.08 4.06 14.02
N ARG A 301 8.35 3.61 15.25
CA ARG A 301 8.56 2.18 15.57
C ARG A 301 7.33 1.33 15.24
N ASN A 302 6.13 1.80 15.59
CA ASN A 302 4.88 1.12 15.26
C ASN A 302 4.65 1.04 13.75
N ALA A 303 4.92 2.11 13.02
CA ALA A 303 4.81 2.15 11.57
C ALA A 303 5.75 1.14 10.90
N GLU A 304 7.01 1.05 11.35
CA GLU A 304 7.97 0.06 10.88
C GLU A 304 7.54 -1.38 11.25
N ARG A 305 7.09 -1.60 12.49
CA ARG A 305 6.61 -2.90 12.97
C ARG A 305 5.36 -3.39 12.23
N LEU A 306 4.52 -2.48 11.76
CA LEU A 306 3.24 -2.80 11.13
C LEU A 306 3.25 -2.64 9.60
N GLY A 307 4.44 -2.44 9.02
CA GLY A 307 4.67 -2.53 7.58
C GLY A 307 4.38 -1.27 6.79
N VAL A 308 4.33 -0.12 7.45
CA VAL A 308 4.05 1.20 6.84
C VAL A 308 5.12 2.25 7.17
N PRO A 309 6.43 1.94 6.96
CA PRO A 309 7.54 2.85 7.31
C PRO A 309 7.52 4.18 6.54
N GLN A 310 6.67 4.31 5.52
CA GLN A 310 6.44 5.57 4.82
C GLN A 310 5.60 6.59 5.61
N LEU A 311 5.10 6.25 6.80
CA LEU A 311 4.38 7.19 7.65
C LEU A 311 5.28 8.39 7.99
N ARG A 312 4.85 9.60 7.61
CA ARG A 312 5.55 10.82 7.99
C ARG A 312 5.11 11.23 9.40
N VAL A 313 6.05 11.28 10.33
CA VAL A 313 5.80 11.77 11.69
C VAL A 313 6.38 13.18 11.82
N VAL A 314 5.57 14.12 12.29
CA VAL A 314 5.96 15.50 12.55
C VAL A 314 5.87 15.73 14.06
N THR A 315 7.03 15.92 14.68
CA THR A 315 7.11 16.28 16.10
C THR A 315 6.81 17.77 16.26
N GLY A 316 5.65 18.11 16.81
CA GLY A 316 5.23 19.48 16.95
C GLY A 316 3.81 19.63 17.49
N THR A 317 3.44 20.87 17.79
CA THR A 317 2.13 21.21 18.35
C THR A 317 1.20 21.71 17.25
N ALA A 318 0.09 21.01 17.05
CA ALA A 318 -1.00 21.50 16.22
C ALA A 318 -1.78 22.63 16.95
N PRO A 319 -2.37 23.61 16.25
CA PRO A 319 -2.48 23.69 14.78
C PRO A 319 -1.23 24.21 14.08
N GLY A 320 -0.25 24.79 14.78
CA GLY A 320 0.93 25.41 14.16
C GLY A 320 1.73 24.46 13.27
N ALA A 321 1.93 23.21 13.71
CA ALA A 321 2.63 22.18 12.92
C ALA A 321 1.87 21.70 11.66
N LEU A 322 0.62 22.15 11.45
CA LEU A 322 -0.17 21.80 10.27
C LEU A 322 0.08 22.74 9.07
N ALA A 323 0.65 23.93 9.30
CA ALA A 323 0.71 25.01 8.29
C ALA A 323 1.49 24.63 7.02
N ASP A 324 2.57 23.85 7.15
CA ASP A 324 3.45 23.48 6.04
C ASP A 324 3.18 22.05 5.52
N LEU A 325 2.05 21.46 5.90
CA LEU A 325 1.69 20.12 5.47
C LEU A 325 0.96 20.14 4.13
N PRO A 326 1.14 19.11 3.30
CA PRO A 326 0.35 18.97 2.07
C PRO A 326 -1.14 18.85 2.40
N THR A 327 -1.97 19.41 1.53
CA THR A 327 -3.44 19.39 1.64
C THR A 327 -3.97 17.97 1.86
N PRO A 328 -4.70 17.70 2.96
CA PRO A 328 -5.26 16.39 3.25
C PRO A 328 -6.53 16.11 2.45
N ASP A 329 -6.81 14.84 2.22
CA ASP A 329 -8.12 14.34 1.77
C ASP A 329 -9.00 14.00 2.97
N ALA A 330 -8.38 13.58 4.09
CA ALA A 330 -9.05 13.32 5.34
C ALA A 330 -8.24 13.83 6.55
N VAL A 331 -8.93 14.26 7.60
CA VAL A 331 -8.35 14.64 8.89
C VAL A 331 -8.97 13.79 9.99
N PHE A 332 -8.12 13.19 10.82
CA PHE A 332 -8.49 12.61 12.09
C PHE A 332 -7.96 13.44 13.25
N ILE A 333 -8.80 13.74 14.23
CA ILE A 333 -8.41 14.43 15.46
C ILE A 333 -8.65 13.49 16.65
N GLY A 334 -7.56 12.92 17.16
CA GLY A 334 -7.57 12.04 18.33
C GLY A 334 -7.17 12.73 19.64
N GLY A 335 -6.50 13.88 19.56
CA GLY A 335 -6.06 14.64 20.72
C GLY A 335 -5.98 16.14 20.45
N GLY A 336 -6.04 16.95 21.52
CA GLY A 336 -5.90 18.40 21.42
C GLY A 336 -7.07 19.12 20.74
N LEU A 337 -8.26 18.49 20.67
CA LEU A 337 -9.45 19.05 20.03
C LEU A 337 -9.81 20.45 20.53
N THR A 338 -9.63 20.70 21.83
CA THR A 338 -9.94 21.97 22.49
C THR A 338 -8.83 23.02 22.36
N ALA A 339 -7.71 22.71 21.70
CA ALA A 339 -6.68 23.70 21.43
C ALA A 339 -7.27 24.82 20.55
N PRO A 340 -7.01 26.10 20.88
CA PRO A 340 -7.58 27.22 20.13
C PRO A 340 -7.29 27.12 18.63
N GLY A 341 -8.34 27.22 17.81
CA GLY A 341 -8.25 27.18 16.34
C GLY A 341 -7.94 25.80 15.74
N MET A 342 -7.94 24.72 16.53
CA MET A 342 -7.62 23.36 16.02
C MET A 342 -8.61 22.91 14.94
N LEU A 343 -9.91 22.92 15.27
CA LEU A 343 -10.95 22.49 14.34
C LEU A 343 -11.03 23.41 13.13
N ASP A 344 -10.89 24.72 13.32
CA ASP A 344 -10.85 25.69 12.23
C ASP A 344 -9.69 25.43 11.26
N ALA A 345 -8.47 25.23 11.79
CA ALA A 345 -7.30 24.93 10.95
C ALA A 345 -7.46 23.62 10.16
N CYS A 346 -8.00 22.59 10.78
CA CYS A 346 -8.28 21.31 10.12
C CYS A 346 -9.38 21.44 9.06
N TRP A 347 -10.44 22.20 9.38
CA TRP A 347 -11.56 22.43 8.48
C TRP A 347 -11.14 23.24 7.25
N GLU A 348 -10.34 24.29 7.43
CA GLU A 348 -9.86 25.13 6.33
C GLU A 348 -8.86 24.40 5.43
N ALA A 349 -8.03 23.52 5.99
CA ALA A 349 -7.11 22.71 5.21
C ALA A 349 -7.82 21.70 4.28
N LEU A 350 -9.03 21.25 4.63
CA LEU A 350 -9.76 20.28 3.81
C LEU A 350 -10.34 20.95 2.55
N PRO A 351 -10.18 20.34 1.36
CA PRO A 351 -10.93 20.74 0.17
C PRO A 351 -12.40 20.31 0.27
N PRO A 352 -13.28 20.85 -0.60
CA PRO A 352 -14.57 20.24 -0.90
C PRO A 352 -14.51 18.71 -1.05
N GLY A 353 -15.41 18.00 -0.38
CA GLY A 353 -15.43 16.52 -0.37
C GLY A 353 -14.46 15.89 0.63
N GLY A 354 -13.57 16.68 1.24
CA GLY A 354 -12.66 16.23 2.28
C GLY A 354 -13.39 15.85 3.56
N ARG A 355 -12.84 14.89 4.31
CA ARG A 355 -13.52 14.27 5.47
C ARG A 355 -12.82 14.63 6.77
N LEU A 356 -13.59 14.93 7.81
CA LEU A 356 -13.07 15.16 9.16
C LEU A 356 -13.75 14.20 10.13
N VAL A 357 -12.93 13.47 10.90
CA VAL A 357 -13.40 12.62 12.00
C VAL A 357 -12.70 13.03 13.28
N ALA A 358 -13.46 13.32 14.34
CA ALA A 358 -12.94 13.70 15.64
C ALA A 358 -13.51 12.79 16.72
N ASN A 359 -12.64 12.29 17.59
CA ASN A 359 -13.02 11.45 18.72
C ASN A 359 -12.71 12.17 20.04
N THR A 360 -13.59 12.06 21.03
CA THR A 360 -13.33 12.58 22.37
C THR A 360 -14.06 11.81 23.47
N VAL A 361 -13.61 12.02 24.70
CA VAL A 361 -14.13 11.42 25.94
C VAL A 361 -14.43 12.44 27.05
N THR A 362 -14.12 13.72 26.85
CA THR A 362 -14.33 14.76 27.87
C THR A 362 -15.56 15.61 27.53
N LEU A 363 -16.30 16.04 28.55
CA LEU A 363 -17.54 16.81 28.37
C LEU A 363 -17.31 18.14 27.63
N GLU A 364 -16.19 18.82 27.90
CA GLU A 364 -15.84 20.08 27.24
C GLU A 364 -15.63 19.88 25.73
N SER A 365 -14.97 18.79 25.36
CA SER A 365 -14.74 18.42 23.98
C SER A 365 -16.04 17.94 23.30
N GLU A 366 -16.90 17.22 24.03
CA GLU A 366 -18.22 16.82 23.53
C GLU A 366 -19.12 18.02 23.25
N ALA A 367 -19.12 19.03 24.13
CA ALA A 367 -19.84 20.28 23.92
C ALA A 367 -19.35 21.01 22.67
N LEU A 368 -18.03 21.02 22.44
CA LEU A 368 -17.42 21.58 21.24
C LEU A 368 -17.86 20.82 19.98
N LEU A 369 -17.81 19.48 19.98
CA LEU A 369 -18.28 18.67 18.84
C LEU A 369 -19.78 18.85 18.58
N ALA A 370 -20.60 18.97 19.63
CA ALA A 370 -22.03 19.23 19.47
C ALA A 370 -22.31 20.59 18.81
N ASP A 371 -21.50 21.60 19.10
CA ASP A 371 -21.61 22.91 18.44
C ASP A 371 -21.18 22.85 16.97
N TRP A 372 -20.08 22.17 16.66
CA TRP A 372 -19.62 21.97 15.29
C TRP A 372 -20.59 21.13 14.46
N TYR A 373 -21.13 20.06 15.04
CA TYR A 373 -22.20 19.25 14.44
C TYR A 373 -23.43 20.11 14.11
N ARG A 374 -23.84 21.02 15.00
CA ARG A 374 -24.96 21.93 14.73
C ARG A 374 -24.70 22.86 13.54
N ARG A 375 -23.45 23.29 13.35
CA ARG A 375 -23.05 24.22 12.28
C ARG A 375 -22.83 23.53 10.93
N HIS A 376 -22.23 22.34 10.93
CA HIS A 376 -21.74 21.68 9.72
C HIS A 376 -22.46 20.36 9.40
N GLY A 377 -23.34 19.88 10.27
CA GLY A 377 -24.01 18.59 10.12
C GLY A 377 -23.05 17.40 10.24
N GLY A 378 -23.27 16.39 9.40
CA GLY A 378 -22.54 15.12 9.45
C GLY A 378 -23.22 14.09 10.37
N GLU A 379 -22.43 13.25 11.00
CA GLU A 379 -22.86 12.20 11.92
C GLU A 379 -22.20 12.41 13.29
N LEU A 380 -23.00 12.39 14.35
CA LEU A 380 -22.53 12.44 15.74
C LEU A 380 -22.98 11.16 16.43
N VAL A 381 -22.02 10.29 16.76
CA VAL A 381 -22.27 8.97 17.32
C VAL A 381 -21.56 8.82 18.66
N ARG A 382 -22.18 8.07 19.58
CA ARG A 382 -21.56 7.70 20.86
C ARG A 382 -21.30 6.20 20.89
N LEU A 383 -20.03 5.84 20.97
CA LEU A 383 -19.54 4.46 20.95
C LEU A 383 -19.30 4.00 22.39
N ALA A 384 -20.09 3.04 22.85
CA ALA A 384 -19.92 2.39 24.15
C ALA A 384 -19.52 0.93 23.95
N VAL A 385 -18.41 0.52 24.56
CA VAL A 385 -17.85 -0.82 24.43
C VAL A 385 -17.65 -1.42 25.81
N ALA A 386 -18.11 -2.67 25.97
CA ALA A 386 -17.95 -3.44 27.19
C ALA A 386 -17.19 -4.73 26.90
N HIS A 387 -16.34 -5.15 27.84
CA HIS A 387 -15.59 -6.39 27.74
C HIS A 387 -15.98 -7.33 28.88
N GLY A 388 -16.11 -8.62 28.57
CA GLY A 388 -16.22 -9.66 29.58
C GLY A 388 -14.90 -9.75 30.38
N THR A 389 -15.00 -9.64 31.69
CA THR A 389 -13.86 -9.80 32.61
C THR A 389 -14.25 -10.75 33.74
N PRO A 390 -13.34 -11.59 34.25
CA PRO A 390 -13.62 -12.46 35.39
C PRO A 390 -14.07 -11.66 36.62
N VAL A 391 -15.10 -12.17 37.29
CA VAL A 391 -15.60 -11.70 38.60
C VAL A 391 -15.79 -12.95 39.46
N GLY A 392 -14.75 -13.32 40.22
CA GLY A 392 -14.67 -14.65 40.84
C GLY A 392 -14.67 -15.74 39.76
N HIS A 393 -15.61 -16.70 39.87
CA HIS A 393 -15.82 -17.75 38.86
C HIS A 393 -16.80 -17.36 37.74
N PHE A 394 -17.39 -16.16 37.80
CA PHE A 394 -18.34 -15.66 36.80
C PHE A 394 -17.69 -14.64 35.86
N THR A 395 -18.45 -14.21 34.85
CA THR A 395 -18.04 -13.14 33.93
C THR A 395 -18.93 -11.93 34.14
N GLY A 396 -18.33 -10.76 34.35
CA GLY A 396 -19.01 -9.47 34.40
C GLY A 396 -18.58 -8.57 33.26
N TRP A 397 -19.33 -7.49 33.03
CA TRP A 397 -19.01 -6.48 32.03
C TRP A 397 -18.16 -5.36 32.63
N ARG A 398 -16.94 -5.19 32.11
CA ARG A 398 -16.15 -3.98 32.33
C ARG A 398 -16.40 -3.00 31.19
N GLN A 399 -17.06 -1.89 31.51
CA GLN A 399 -17.33 -0.80 30.56
C GLN A 399 -16.06 0.03 30.31
N ALA A 400 -15.75 0.30 29.05
CA ALA A 400 -14.79 1.35 28.69
C ALA A 400 -15.46 2.73 28.78
N MET A 401 -14.66 3.80 28.90
CA MET A 401 -15.19 5.15 28.73
C MET A 401 -15.83 5.27 27.34
N PRO A 402 -17.10 5.71 27.24
CA PRO A 402 -17.72 5.97 25.96
C PRO A 402 -16.95 7.02 25.17
N VAL A 403 -16.85 6.83 23.86
CA VAL A 403 -16.21 7.79 22.95
C VAL A 403 -17.29 8.46 22.11
N THR A 404 -17.35 9.77 22.14
CA THR A 404 -18.16 10.56 21.22
C THR A 404 -17.33 10.82 19.96
N GLN A 405 -17.86 10.40 18.82
CA GLN A 405 -17.26 10.57 17.50
C GLN A 405 -18.15 11.49 16.66
N TRP A 406 -17.53 12.50 16.07
CA TRP A 406 -18.15 13.33 15.03
C TRP A 406 -17.45 13.07 13.71
N ALA A 407 -18.22 12.79 12.67
CA ALA A 407 -17.75 12.56 11.31
C ALA A 407 -18.51 13.48 10.34
N VAL A 408 -17.79 14.16 9.45
CA VAL A 408 -18.38 15.11 8.51
C VAL A 408 -17.61 15.13 7.20
N CYS A 409 -18.32 15.42 6.10
CA CYS A 409 -17.74 15.70 4.80
C CYS A 409 -17.89 17.20 4.52
N LYS A 410 -16.80 17.89 4.15
CA LYS A 410 -16.83 19.32 3.83
C LYS A 410 -17.66 19.51 2.56
N PRO A 411 -18.75 20.28 2.60
CA PRO A 411 -19.60 20.46 1.44
C PRO A 411 -18.82 21.13 0.31
N GLY A 412 -19.11 20.74 -0.92
CA GLY A 412 -18.66 21.53 -2.06
C GLY A 412 -19.32 22.90 -2.10
N ALA A 413 -18.63 23.87 -2.71
CA ALA A 413 -19.31 25.10 -3.08
C ALA A 413 -20.54 24.73 -3.90
N PRO A 414 -21.74 25.28 -3.62
CA PRO A 414 -22.89 25.06 -4.48
C PRO A 414 -22.47 25.46 -5.90
N LEU A 415 -22.63 24.54 -6.85
CA LEU A 415 -22.54 24.90 -8.27
C LEU A 415 -23.45 26.09 -8.46
N ALA A 416 -22.88 27.26 -8.78
CA ALA A 416 -23.64 28.44 -9.10
C ALA A 416 -24.65 28.00 -10.18
N ALA A 417 -25.94 28.02 -9.83
CA ALA A 417 -27.00 27.65 -10.74
C ALA A 417 -26.74 28.41 -12.04
N ALA A 418 -26.44 27.67 -13.11
CA ALA A 418 -26.30 28.25 -14.43
C ALA A 418 -27.61 29.00 -14.66
N SER A 419 -27.54 30.32 -14.61
CA SER A 419 -28.63 31.21 -14.96
C SER A 419 -28.86 30.98 -16.44
N GLY A 420 -29.77 30.04 -16.72
CA GLY A 420 -30.27 29.76 -18.05
C GLY A 420 -30.92 31.02 -18.59
N GLY A 421 -30.14 31.80 -19.35
CA GLY A 421 -30.66 32.80 -20.24
C GLY A 421 -31.50 32.09 -21.30
N ALA A 422 -32.81 32.03 -21.07
CA ALA A 422 -33.77 31.67 -22.10
C ALA A 422 -33.79 32.79 -23.14
N ALA A 423 -32.98 32.65 -24.17
CA ALA A 423 -33.16 33.39 -25.42
C ALA A 423 -34.28 32.70 -26.20
N SER A 424 -35.49 33.26 -26.11
CA SER A 424 -36.58 32.99 -27.03
C SER A 424 -36.14 33.32 -28.46
N ARG A 425 -36.07 32.30 -29.32
CA ARG A 425 -36.06 32.49 -30.77
C ARG A 425 -37.41 32.04 -31.29
N ASP A 426 -38.22 33.03 -31.67
CA ASP A 426 -39.38 32.85 -32.51
C ASP A 426 -38.94 32.22 -33.84
N GLY A 427 -39.47 31.03 -34.12
CA GLY A 427 -39.27 30.29 -35.35
C GLY A 427 -40.61 30.14 -36.06
N GLU A 428 -40.78 30.98 -37.08
CA GLU A 428 -41.83 31.04 -38.09
C GLU A 428 -42.12 29.66 -38.72
N ALA A 429 -43.37 29.20 -38.67
CA ALA A 429 -43.84 27.99 -39.33
C ALA A 429 -44.78 28.35 -40.49
N ALA A 430 -44.35 28.04 -41.72
CA ALA A 430 -45.17 28.08 -42.92
C ALA A 430 -45.56 26.65 -43.36
N GLY A 431 -46.87 26.39 -43.31
CA GLY A 431 -47.69 25.54 -44.18
C GLY A 431 -47.19 24.16 -44.65
N ARG A 432 -47.98 23.11 -44.41
CA ARG A 432 -49.08 22.69 -45.32
C ARG A 432 -49.74 21.39 -44.87
N ASP A 433 -51.03 21.35 -45.18
CA ASP A 433 -52.05 20.30 -45.08
C ASP A 433 -51.66 18.85 -45.40
N ALA A 434 -52.19 17.94 -44.57
CA ALA A 434 -53.08 16.80 -44.92
C ALA A 434 -53.34 16.03 -43.59
N GLY A 435 -54.52 15.64 -43.14
CA GLY A 435 -55.81 15.36 -43.78
C GLY A 435 -56.28 13.98 -43.28
N GLY A 436 -57.43 13.92 -42.60
CA GLY A 436 -58.17 12.68 -42.26
C GLY A 436 -57.86 12.09 -40.88
N ALA A 437 -58.74 12.26 -39.88
CA ALA A 437 -60.00 11.52 -39.64
C ALA A 437 -59.77 10.06 -39.20
N GLY A 438 -60.24 9.72 -38.00
CA GLY A 438 -60.29 8.34 -37.53
C GLY A 438 -60.43 8.21 -36.02
N ASP A 439 -61.68 8.29 -35.57
CA ASP A 439 -62.17 8.08 -34.21
C ASP A 439 -62.09 6.60 -33.75
N ALA A 440 -62.21 6.43 -32.43
CA ALA A 440 -62.64 5.24 -31.69
C ALA A 440 -61.63 4.09 -31.42
N GLY A 441 -61.53 3.69 -30.14
CA GLY A 441 -60.87 2.44 -29.76
C GLY A 441 -60.58 2.27 -28.27
N ASN A 442 -61.62 2.00 -27.49
CA ASN A 442 -61.68 1.85 -26.03
C ASN A 442 -60.89 0.65 -25.44
N ALA A 443 -60.58 0.77 -24.12
CA ALA A 443 -60.47 -0.27 -23.07
C ALA A 443 -59.43 -1.41 -23.24
N ALA A 444 -58.49 -1.63 -22.31
CA ALA A 444 -58.69 -2.18 -20.95
C ALA A 444 -59.41 -3.54 -20.91
N ASP A 445 -58.64 -4.61 -20.71
CA ASP A 445 -58.68 -5.50 -19.52
C ASP A 445 -58.43 -7.00 -19.82
N ALA A 446 -57.85 -7.64 -18.81
CA ALA A 446 -57.96 -9.03 -18.39
C ALA A 446 -57.14 -10.16 -19.06
N GLY A 447 -56.49 -10.94 -18.17
CA GLY A 447 -56.44 -12.41 -18.29
C GLY A 447 -55.05 -13.05 -18.20
N GLY A 448 -54.78 -13.78 -17.10
CA GLY A 448 -53.59 -14.65 -16.88
C GLY A 448 -53.60 -15.92 -17.77
N PRO A 449 -52.90 -17.05 -17.44
CA PRO A 449 -52.37 -17.50 -16.14
C PRO A 449 -50.90 -18.02 -16.18
N GLY A 450 -50.40 -18.52 -15.05
CA GLY A 450 -48.99 -18.85 -14.82
C GLY A 450 -48.53 -20.28 -15.09
N THR A 451 -47.30 -20.57 -14.67
CA THR A 451 -46.72 -21.91 -14.55
C THR A 451 -45.69 -21.95 -13.42
N ALA A 452 -45.86 -22.88 -12.49
CA ALA A 452 -44.90 -23.27 -11.48
C ALA A 452 -43.90 -24.30 -12.05
N GLY A 453 -42.65 -24.28 -11.57
CA GLY A 453 -41.61 -25.26 -11.87
C GLY A 453 -40.59 -25.33 -10.73
N SER A 454 -40.38 -26.54 -10.21
CA SER A 454 -39.81 -26.94 -8.91
C SER A 454 -38.26 -26.89 -8.79
N PRO A 455 -37.70 -27.14 -7.57
CA PRO A 455 -36.32 -26.84 -7.17
C PRO A 455 -35.30 -27.95 -7.47
N VAL A 456 -34.01 -27.57 -7.43
CA VAL A 456 -32.83 -28.40 -7.71
C VAL A 456 -32.40 -29.20 -6.46
N PRO A 457 -31.99 -30.49 -6.57
CA PRO A 457 -31.60 -31.32 -5.44
C PRO A 457 -30.12 -31.20 -5.06
N VAL A 458 -29.85 -31.42 -3.77
CA VAL A 458 -28.53 -31.61 -3.16
C VAL A 458 -28.17 -33.10 -3.22
N THR A 459 -26.98 -33.44 -3.69
CA THR A 459 -26.43 -34.80 -3.61
C THR A 459 -25.33 -34.87 -2.55
N ASP A 460 -25.54 -35.77 -1.60
CA ASP A 460 -24.58 -36.26 -0.61
C ASP A 460 -24.00 -37.60 -1.11
N ALA A 461 -22.71 -37.82 -0.89
CA ALA A 461 -22.05 -39.10 -1.11
C ALA A 461 -20.92 -39.26 -0.09
N GLY A 462 -21.17 -40.11 0.90
CA GLY A 462 -20.23 -40.39 1.99
C GLY A 462 -19.13 -41.38 1.64
N ALA A 463 -18.10 -41.39 2.50
CA ALA A 463 -17.21 -42.52 2.71
C ALA A 463 -16.88 -42.63 4.22
N ALA A 464 -17.20 -43.79 4.79
CA ALA A 464 -16.75 -44.28 6.10
C ALA A 464 -15.21 -44.44 6.12
N GLY A 465 -14.47 -44.49 7.24
CA GLY A 465 -14.76 -44.53 8.66
C GLY A 465 -13.53 -45.15 9.36
N SER A 466 -13.07 -44.57 10.48
CA SER A 466 -12.42 -45.26 11.62
C SER A 466 -12.06 -44.25 12.72
N PRO A 467 -12.44 -44.49 13.99
CA PRO A 467 -12.20 -43.56 15.09
C PRO A 467 -10.85 -43.84 15.78
N VAL A 468 -10.09 -42.78 16.08
CA VAL A 468 -8.93 -42.85 16.97
C VAL A 468 -9.37 -42.47 18.38
N THR A 469 -9.22 -43.42 19.29
CA THR A 469 -9.42 -43.35 20.73
C THR A 469 -8.49 -42.32 21.37
N VAL A 470 -9.02 -41.31 22.07
CA VAL A 470 -8.25 -40.46 22.98
C VAL A 470 -8.52 -40.92 24.40
N THR A 471 -7.57 -41.68 24.95
CA THR A 471 -7.52 -42.00 26.38
C THR A 471 -6.90 -40.83 27.15
N GLY A 472 -7.63 -40.31 28.13
CA GLY A 472 -7.13 -39.39 29.13
C GLY A 472 -6.43 -40.11 30.29
N THR A 473 -5.31 -39.53 30.72
CA THR A 473 -4.67 -39.62 32.04
C THR A 473 -3.85 -38.32 32.12
N GLY A 474 -4.05 -37.34 33.01
CA GLY A 474 -4.35 -37.43 34.43
C GLY A 474 -3.04 -37.48 35.22
N ALA A 475 -2.43 -36.34 35.55
CA ALA A 475 -1.57 -36.17 36.74
C ALA A 475 -1.18 -34.70 36.95
N ALA A 476 -1.43 -34.23 38.17
CA ALA A 476 -1.06 -32.94 38.73
C ALA A 476 0.45 -32.86 39.05
N GLY A 477 0.97 -31.63 39.17
CA GLY A 477 2.31 -31.40 39.72
C GLY A 477 2.69 -29.91 39.72
N ASN A 478 2.32 -29.21 40.80
CA ASN A 478 2.91 -27.93 41.21
C ASN A 478 4.28 -28.21 41.89
N PRO A 479 5.29 -27.34 41.72
CA PRO A 479 5.78 -26.54 42.85
C PRO A 479 6.13 -25.09 42.42
N GLY A 480 5.86 -24.05 43.22
CA GLY A 480 6.55 -23.72 44.47
C GLY A 480 7.97 -23.17 44.18
N ALA A 481 8.12 -21.88 43.87
CA ALA A 481 8.61 -20.81 44.75
C ALA A 481 9.99 -21.08 45.38
N ASP A 482 11.01 -20.29 44.98
CA ASP A 482 12.03 -19.79 45.92
C ASP A 482 12.78 -18.56 45.39
N GLU A 483 13.09 -17.67 46.33
CA GLU A 483 13.87 -16.43 46.27
C GLU A 483 15.37 -16.77 46.01
N ASN A 484 16.34 -15.92 45.64
CA ASN A 484 16.73 -14.59 46.10
C ASN A 484 17.97 -14.11 45.24
N PRO A 485 18.75 -13.05 45.55
CA PRO A 485 19.18 -12.04 44.57
C PRO A 485 20.70 -12.03 44.31
N GLY A 486 21.15 -11.20 43.35
CA GLY A 486 22.57 -11.03 43.06
C GLY A 486 22.91 -9.71 42.41
N THR A 487 22.97 -8.64 43.20
CA THR A 487 23.64 -7.37 42.86
C THR A 487 25.06 -7.35 43.41
N ALA A 488 26.06 -7.25 42.53
CA ALA A 488 27.35 -6.59 42.76
C ALA A 488 27.97 -6.27 41.40
N ARG A 489 27.91 -5.01 40.95
CA ARG A 489 29.05 -4.07 40.93
C ARG A 489 30.34 -4.68 40.38
N ASN A 490 30.74 -4.28 39.17
CA ASN A 490 32.03 -3.62 39.05
C ASN A 490 32.09 -2.62 37.88
N SER A 491 32.66 -1.48 38.20
CA SER A 491 32.96 -0.30 37.44
C SER A 491 34.26 -0.44 36.62
N GLY A 492 34.39 0.35 35.54
CA GLY A 492 35.66 0.99 35.21
C GLY A 492 36.12 0.90 33.76
N ASN A 493 36.10 2.08 33.10
CA ASN A 493 37.05 2.60 32.09
C ASN A 493 37.27 1.81 30.78
N ALA A 494 37.69 2.39 29.65
CA ALA A 494 37.75 3.73 29.08
C ALA A 494 38.51 3.53 27.74
N VAL A 495 38.14 4.29 26.70
CA VAL A 495 38.98 4.69 25.54
C VAL A 495 39.41 3.61 24.53
N GLY A 496 39.26 3.91 23.24
CA GLY A 496 40.01 3.26 22.16
C GLY A 496 39.42 3.43 20.76
N ASP A 497 40.03 4.33 20.00
CA ASP A 497 39.84 4.74 18.61
C ASP A 497 39.75 3.68 17.49
N GLU A 498 39.19 4.14 16.36
CA GLU A 498 39.55 3.92 14.94
C GLU A 498 39.68 2.48 14.38
N GLN A 499 38.75 2.11 13.48
CA GLN A 499 38.97 2.06 12.01
C GLN A 499 37.66 1.77 11.27
#